data_AF-D1ADJ0-F1
#
_entry.id   AF-D1ADJ0-F1
#
_cell.length_a   1.000
_cell.length_b   1.000
_cell.length_c   1.000
_cell.angle_alpha   90.00
_cell.angle_beta   90.00
_cell.angle_gamma   90.00
#
_symmetry.space_group_name_H-M   'P 1'
#
loop_
_entity.id
_entity.type
_entity.pdbx_description
1 polymer ?
#
loop_
_entity_poly.entity_id
_entity_poly.type
_entity_poly.pdbx_seq_one_letter_code
_entity_poly.pdbx_strand_id
1 'polypeptide(L)'
;MSPSSAAQTRLTIEVRSTPQGSATTWTLTCDPAGGTHPKADAACQALEKATDPFKPVPKDALCTQIHGGDQVATVTGTWRGASVNARFNRLNGCEIQRWEEVAALFAG
;
A
#
# COMPACT_ATOMS: atom_id res chain seq x y z
N MET A 1 -19.79 22.53 9.99
CA MET A 1 -18.52 22.26 10.71
C MET A 1 -17.69 21.32 9.86
N SER A 2 -16.50 21.76 9.43
CA SER A 2 -15.54 20.94 8.66
C SER A 2 -14.69 20.10 9.63
N PRO A 3 -14.40 18.83 9.37
CA PRO A 3 -13.45 18.10 10.19
C PRO A 3 -12.03 18.61 9.89
N SER A 4 -11.47 19.38 10.81
CA SER A 4 -10.05 19.71 10.83
C SER A 4 -9.24 18.50 11.31
N SER A 5 -8.37 18.00 10.43
CA SER A 5 -6.98 17.59 10.74
C SER A 5 -6.69 16.53 11.82
N ALA A 6 -7.63 15.70 12.25
CA ALA A 6 -7.29 14.48 12.98
C ALA A 6 -6.78 13.42 11.99
N ALA A 7 -5.45 13.37 11.80
CA ALA A 7 -4.74 12.25 11.16
C ALA A 7 -5.26 11.81 9.78
N GLN A 8 -5.52 12.76 8.87
CA GLN A 8 -5.97 12.43 7.51
C GLN A 8 -4.95 11.57 6.79
N THR A 9 -5.44 10.46 6.25
CA THR A 9 -4.67 9.60 5.36
C THR A 9 -4.47 10.31 4.05
N ARG A 10 -3.22 10.44 3.64
CA ARG A 10 -2.84 10.97 2.33
C ARG A 10 -1.65 10.20 1.83
N LEU A 11 -1.89 9.36 0.84
CA LEU A 11 -0.88 8.48 0.28
C LEU A 11 -0.70 8.76 -1.20
N THR A 12 0.54 8.66 -1.65
CA THR A 12 0.92 8.51 -3.05
C THR A 12 1.34 7.07 -3.25
N ILE A 13 0.66 6.40 -4.18
CA ILE A 13 0.85 4.99 -4.48
C ILE A 13 1.43 4.89 -5.87
N GLU A 14 2.62 4.32 -5.99
CA GLU A 14 3.30 4.05 -7.25
C GLU A 14 3.35 2.54 -7.47
N VAL A 15 2.86 2.06 -8.61
CA VAL A 15 2.90 0.63 -8.98
C VAL A 15 3.60 0.46 -10.32
N ARG A 16 4.49 -0.53 -10.39
CA ARG A 16 5.18 -0.93 -11.63
C ARG A 16 4.96 -2.42 -11.86
N SER A 17 4.66 -2.80 -13.10
CA SER A 17 4.48 -4.21 -13.48
C SER A 17 5.77 -5.03 -13.38
N THR A 18 6.92 -4.35 -13.50
CA THR A 18 8.26 -4.91 -13.28
C THR A 18 9.12 -3.86 -12.58
N PRO A 19 10.26 -4.20 -11.94
CA PRO A 19 11.10 -3.23 -11.24
C PRO A 19 11.65 -2.10 -12.13
N GLN A 20 11.81 -2.38 -13.43
CA GLN A 20 12.34 -1.45 -14.43
C GLN A 20 11.23 -0.84 -15.31
N GLY A 21 9.97 -1.25 -15.10
CA GLY A 21 8.84 -0.78 -15.88
C GLY A 21 8.40 0.64 -15.52
N SER A 22 7.51 1.19 -16.36
CA SER A 22 6.84 2.46 -16.10
C SER A 22 5.96 2.39 -14.86
N ALA A 23 5.99 3.46 -14.09
CA ALA A 23 5.16 3.64 -12.92
C ALA A 23 3.76 4.16 -13.30
N THR A 24 2.74 3.54 -12.71
CA THR A 24 1.41 4.14 -12.61
C THR A 24 1.27 4.71 -11.20
N THR A 25 0.86 5.98 -11.11
CA THR A 25 0.80 6.71 -9.83
C THR A 25 -0.62 7.16 -9.52
N TRP A 26 -1.07 6.90 -8.29
CA TRP A 26 -2.34 7.38 -7.76
C TRP A 26 -2.14 8.14 -6.46
N THR A 27 -3.07 9.05 -6.19
CA THR A 27 -3.25 9.64 -4.86
C THR A 27 -4.45 8.99 -4.18
N LEU A 28 -4.33 8.75 -2.88
CA LEU A 28 -5.39 8.23 -2.04
C LEU A 28 -5.54 9.13 -0.82
N THR A 29 -6.77 9.54 -0.54
CA THR A 29 -7.16 10.12 0.74
C THR A 29 -8.21 9.24 1.40
N CYS A 30 -8.22 9.17 2.73
CA CYS A 30 -9.32 8.59 3.51
C CYS A 30 -9.89 9.66 4.45
N ASP A 31 -11.19 9.57 4.74
CA ASP A 31 -11.96 10.51 5.56
C ASP A 31 -12.07 11.95 4.97
N PRO A 32 -12.75 12.12 3.82
CA PRO A 32 -13.43 11.10 3.01
C PRO A 32 -12.51 10.38 2.02
N ALA A 33 -12.94 9.18 1.59
CA ALA A 33 -12.25 8.42 0.55
C ALA A 33 -12.21 9.20 -0.78
N GLY A 34 -11.02 9.32 -1.38
CA GLY A 34 -10.84 10.09 -2.61
C GLY A 34 -9.43 10.06 -3.16
N GLY A 35 -9.11 11.05 -4.00
CA GLY A 35 -7.88 11.11 -4.78
C GLY A 35 -8.07 10.58 -6.21
N THR A 36 -6.97 10.29 -6.90
CA THR A 36 -6.99 9.74 -8.27
C THR A 36 -7.04 8.21 -8.30
N HIS A 37 -7.04 7.56 -7.14
CA HIS A 37 -7.10 6.10 -7.05
C HIS A 37 -8.46 5.55 -7.51
N PRO A 38 -8.51 4.59 -8.47
CA PRO A 38 -9.75 4.15 -9.10
C PRO A 38 -10.70 3.40 -8.16
N LYS A 39 -10.18 2.86 -7.05
CA LYS A 39 -10.95 2.12 -6.03
C LYS A 39 -10.70 2.69 -4.62
N ALA A 40 -10.82 4.01 -4.46
CA ALA A 40 -10.46 4.70 -3.22
C ALA A 40 -11.13 4.11 -1.96
N ASP A 41 -12.44 3.82 -2.01
CA ASP A 41 -13.16 3.24 -0.88
C ASP A 41 -12.61 1.86 -0.48
N ALA A 42 -12.39 0.97 -1.45
CA ALA A 42 -11.85 -0.36 -1.20
C ALA A 42 -10.41 -0.30 -0.66
N ALA A 43 -9.60 0.62 -1.17
CA ALA A 43 -8.25 0.87 -0.69
C ALA A 43 -8.23 1.32 0.77
N CYS A 44 -9.08 2.29 1.15
CA CYS A 44 -9.20 2.73 2.54
C CYS A 44 -9.69 1.59 3.45
N GLN A 45 -10.66 0.79 3.03
CA GLN A 45 -11.12 -0.36 3.80
C GLN A 45 -10.04 -1.44 4.00
N ALA A 46 -9.20 -1.68 2.99
CA ALA A 46 -8.09 -2.62 3.12
C ALA A 46 -7.06 -2.15 4.15
N LEU A 47 -6.71 -0.85 4.12
CA LEU A 47 -5.81 -0.25 5.10
C LEU A 47 -6.34 -0.35 6.53
N GLU A 48 -7.63 -0.14 6.73
CA GLU A 48 -8.27 -0.21 8.06
C GLU A 48 -8.35 -1.64 8.61
N LYS A 49 -8.45 -2.65 7.73
CA LYS A 49 -8.48 -4.08 8.12
C LYS A 49 -7.09 -4.65 8.41
N ALA A 50 -6.06 -4.09 7.78
CA ALA A 50 -4.68 -4.51 8.00
C ALA A 50 -4.17 -4.01 9.36
N THR A 51 -3.46 -4.87 10.11
CA THR A 51 -2.94 -4.49 11.43
C THR A 51 -1.77 -3.51 11.32
N ASP A 52 -0.82 -3.78 10.43
CA ASP A 52 0.39 -2.98 10.22
C ASP A 52 0.77 -2.95 8.71
N PRO A 53 -0.06 -2.36 7.84
CA PRO A 53 0.08 -2.50 6.37
C PRO A 53 1.46 -2.06 5.85
N PHE A 54 2.06 -1.07 6.49
CA PHE A 54 3.33 -0.46 6.06
C PHE A 54 4.58 -1.04 6.74
N LYS A 55 4.42 -1.96 7.69
CA LYS A 55 5.54 -2.56 8.38
C LYS A 55 6.27 -3.56 7.46
N PRO A 56 7.59 -3.44 7.27
CA PRO A 56 8.33 -4.36 6.42
C PRO A 56 8.37 -5.76 7.02
N VAL A 57 8.55 -6.77 6.16
CA VAL A 57 8.85 -8.13 6.60
C VAL A 57 10.20 -8.13 7.35
N PRO A 58 10.30 -8.72 8.56
CA PRO A 58 11.56 -8.85 9.27
C PRO A 58 12.59 -9.63 8.46
N LYS A 59 13.87 -9.23 8.52
CA LYS A 59 14.95 -9.87 7.75
C LYS A 59 15.19 -11.33 8.13
N ASP A 60 14.84 -11.68 9.36
CA ASP A 60 14.96 -12.99 9.99
C ASP A 60 13.66 -13.81 9.92
N ALA A 61 12.62 -13.29 9.26
CA ALA A 61 11.39 -14.04 9.06
C ALA A 61 11.61 -15.28 8.18
N LEU A 62 11.04 -16.41 8.60
CA LEU A 62 11.05 -17.65 7.82
C LEU A 62 9.98 -17.58 6.73
N CYS A 63 10.39 -17.19 5.52
CA CYS A 63 9.51 -17.02 4.38
C CYS A 63 9.77 -18.08 3.31
N THR A 64 8.71 -18.60 2.70
CA THR A 64 8.84 -19.50 1.54
C THR A 64 9.49 -18.78 0.36
N GLN A 65 10.27 -19.50 -0.43
CA GLN A 65 10.92 -18.97 -1.65
C GLN A 65 9.98 -19.04 -2.87
N ILE A 66 8.72 -18.68 -2.68
CA ILE A 66 7.72 -18.64 -3.77
C ILE A 66 7.75 -17.27 -4.43
N HIS A 67 7.90 -17.26 -5.75
CA HIS A 67 7.84 -16.05 -6.55
C HIS A 67 6.40 -15.80 -7.05
N GLY A 68 5.77 -14.74 -6.56
CA GLY A 68 4.40 -14.35 -6.90
C GLY A 68 4.28 -13.36 -8.06
N GLY A 69 5.41 -12.83 -8.54
CA GLY A 69 5.49 -11.92 -9.69
C GLY A 69 6.47 -10.78 -9.50
N ASP A 70 6.79 -10.09 -10.61
CA ASP A 70 7.79 -9.01 -10.66
C ASP A 70 7.23 -7.64 -10.24
N GLN A 71 5.94 -7.56 -9.92
CA GLN A 71 5.28 -6.32 -9.55
C GLN A 71 5.91 -5.73 -8.29
N VAL A 72 6.10 -4.42 -8.33
CA VAL A 72 6.57 -3.65 -7.18
C VAL A 72 5.67 -2.46 -6.97
N ALA A 73 5.45 -2.13 -5.70
CA ALA A 73 4.73 -0.93 -5.33
C ALA A 73 5.49 -0.13 -4.27
N THR A 74 5.39 1.18 -4.35
CA THR A 74 5.92 2.11 -3.35
C THR A 74 4.79 2.99 -2.88
N VAL A 75 4.58 3.02 -1.57
CA VAL A 75 3.57 3.85 -0.91
C VAL A 75 4.29 4.86 -0.04
N THR A 76 3.98 6.13 -0.24
CA THR A 76 4.55 7.24 0.54
C THR A 76 3.45 8.17 1.01
N GLY A 77 3.70 8.92 2.09
CA GLY A 77 2.78 9.95 2.59
C GLY A 77 2.52 9.82 4.08
N THR A 78 1.26 9.94 4.48
CA THR A 78 0.82 9.90 5.89
C THR A 78 -0.34 8.93 6.07
N TRP A 79 -0.25 8.08 7.09
CA TRP A 79 -1.31 7.17 7.54
C TRP A 79 -1.49 7.30 9.04
N ARG A 80 -2.73 7.60 9.50
CA ARG A 80 -3.05 7.76 10.93
C ARG A 80 -2.04 8.65 11.69
N GLY A 81 -1.57 9.71 11.03
CA GLY A 81 -0.59 10.67 11.59
C GLY A 81 0.87 10.23 11.53
N ALA A 82 1.18 9.00 11.12
CA ALA A 82 2.53 8.51 10.92
C ALA A 82 3.00 8.69 9.47
N SER A 83 4.25 9.10 9.28
CA SER A 83 4.88 9.12 7.95
C SER A 83 5.08 7.70 7.42
N VAL A 84 4.70 7.49 6.17
CA VAL A 84 4.81 6.22 5.47
C VAL A 84 5.83 6.35 4.35
N ASN A 85 6.76 5.39 4.30
CA ASN A 85 7.57 5.07 3.15
C ASN A 85 7.74 3.55 3.13
N ALA A 86 6.89 2.88 2.37
CA ALA A 86 6.80 1.43 2.33
C ALA A 86 6.95 0.93 0.91
N ARG A 87 7.79 -0.08 0.73
CA ARG A 87 7.92 -0.83 -0.51
C ARG A 87 7.27 -2.19 -0.34
N PHE A 88 6.60 -2.64 -1.40
CA PHE A 88 5.97 -3.95 -1.53
C PHE A 88 6.52 -4.63 -2.78
N ASN A 89 6.69 -5.94 -2.69
CA ASN A 89 7.08 -6.82 -3.79
C ASN A 89 6.39 -8.18 -3.58
N ARG A 90 6.60 -9.12 -4.49
CA ARG A 90 6.00 -10.45 -4.41
C ARG A 90 7.07 -11.55 -4.53
N LEU A 91 8.28 -11.30 -4.02
CA LEU A 91 9.45 -12.14 -4.26
C LEU A 91 9.55 -13.36 -3.32
N ASN A 92 8.80 -13.38 -2.22
CA ASN A 92 8.74 -14.50 -1.27
C ASN A 92 7.34 -14.57 -0.62
N GLY A 93 7.04 -15.66 0.10
CA GLY A 93 5.71 -15.89 0.68
C GLY A 93 5.23 -14.82 1.67
N CYS A 94 6.13 -14.23 2.47
CA CYS A 94 5.75 -13.17 3.42
C CYS A 94 5.42 -11.86 2.70
N GLU A 95 6.20 -11.52 1.67
CA GLU A 95 5.96 -10.33 0.85
C GLU A 95 4.68 -10.48 0.03
N ILE A 96 4.40 -11.69 -0.49
CA ILE A 96 3.12 -12.00 -1.13
C ILE A 96 1.97 -11.80 -0.14
N GLN A 97 2.03 -12.40 1.06
CA GLN A 97 0.96 -12.23 2.05
C GLN A 97 0.70 -10.76 2.35
N ARG A 98 1.77 -10.00 2.62
CA ARG A 98 1.70 -8.57 2.91
C ARG A 98 1.13 -7.76 1.75
N TRP A 99 1.44 -8.14 0.51
CA TRP A 99 0.85 -7.55 -0.69
C TRP A 99 -0.66 -7.80 -0.74
N GLU A 100 -1.09 -9.06 -0.55
CA GLU A 100 -2.49 -9.46 -0.66
C GLU A 100 -3.38 -8.80 0.42
N GLU A 101 -2.86 -8.56 1.63
CA GLU A 101 -3.58 -7.84 2.69
C GLU A 101 -4.03 -6.43 2.28
N VAL A 102 -3.29 -5.78 1.37
CA VAL A 102 -3.58 -4.44 0.90
C VAL A 102 -3.64 -4.34 -0.63
N ALA A 103 -3.94 -5.44 -1.32
CA ALA A 103 -3.94 -5.50 -2.79
C ALA A 103 -4.86 -4.44 -3.44
N ALA A 104 -5.91 -4.01 -2.74
CA ALA A 104 -6.79 -2.94 -3.18
C ALA A 104 -6.08 -1.60 -3.41
N LEU A 105 -4.89 -1.37 -2.82
CA LEU A 105 -4.06 -0.18 -3.08
C LEU A 105 -3.37 -0.21 -4.45
N PHE A 106 -3.11 -1.41 -4.99
CA PHE A 106 -2.25 -1.55 -6.17
C PHE A 106 -3.03 -1.65 -7.48
N ALA A 107 -4.34 -1.35 -7.40
CA ALA A 107 -5.31 -1.39 -8.48
C ALA A 107 -5.29 -2.69 -9.30
N GLY A 108 -5.86 -3.76 -8.73
CA GLY A 108 -6.51 -4.89 -9.43
C GLY A 108 -5.63 -5.74 -10.33
#